data_AF-A0AAW4RSI0-F1
#
_entry.id   AF-A0AAW4RSI0-F1
#
_cell.length_a   1.000
_cell.length_b   1.000
_cell.length_c   1.000
_cell.angle_alpha   90.00
_cell.angle_beta   90.00
_cell.angle_gamma   90.00
#
_symmetry.space_group_name_H-M   'P 1'
#
loop_
_entity.id
_entity.type
_entity.pdbx_description
1 polymer ?
#
loop_
_entity_poly.entity_id
_entity_poly.type
_entity_poly.pdbx_seq_one_letter_code
_entity_poly.pdbx_strand_id
1 'polypeptide(L)'
;MVEVKVSRADFLADARKEHRLRPALGVGRWRYFMCPEGLIRADELPERWGLLWVTKRGTVKAIAGAAAALRCYTRLPDHLAYAEALERYAFAERNLEREVAMLARLVARVPDMEAANNKIRAANNRANHLATLLERERTENRNRHDRWMELRYGNGESGQTAQSAWQSAGAIEEPA
;
A
#
# COMPACT_ATOMS: atom_id res chain seq x y z
N MET A 1 15.62 -0.37 -1.50
CA MET A 1 15.76 -0.48 -2.97
C MET A 1 14.80 -1.55 -3.46
N VAL A 2 14.14 -1.33 -4.60
CA VAL A 2 13.26 -2.32 -5.22
C VAL A 2 13.69 -2.50 -6.67
N GLU A 3 14.02 -3.72 -7.06
CA GLU A 3 14.38 -4.11 -8.42
C GLU A 3 13.17 -4.78 -9.07
N VAL A 4 12.63 -4.17 -10.12
CA VAL A 4 11.45 -4.68 -10.81
C VAL A 4 11.89 -5.68 -11.87
N LYS A 5 11.28 -6.86 -11.87
CA LYS A 5 11.53 -7.96 -12.81
C LYS A 5 10.26 -8.33 -13.55
N VAL A 6 10.32 -8.28 -14.87
CA VAL A 6 9.18 -8.57 -15.77
C VAL A 6 9.32 -9.90 -16.51
N SER A 7 10.49 -10.53 -16.46
CA SER A 7 10.73 -11.86 -17.05
C SER A 7 11.74 -12.69 -16.25
N ARG A 8 11.74 -14.01 -16.47
CA ARG A 8 12.71 -14.94 -15.86
C ARG A 8 14.14 -14.62 -16.29
N ALA A 9 14.33 -14.28 -17.56
CA ALA A 9 15.65 -13.93 -18.10
C ALA A 9 16.22 -12.68 -17.41
N ASP A 10 15.38 -11.67 -17.16
CA ASP A 10 15.78 -10.45 -16.45
C ASP A 10 16.17 -10.74 -14.99
N PHE A 11 15.46 -11.65 -14.31
CA PHE A 11 15.85 -12.11 -12.98
C PHE A 11 17.22 -12.83 -12.98
N LEU A 12 17.43 -13.76 -13.90
CA LEU A 12 18.68 -14.55 -13.99
C LEU A 12 19.89 -13.69 -14.41
N ALA A 13 19.69 -12.71 -15.29
CA ALA A 13 20.73 -11.76 -15.65
C ALA A 13 21.15 -10.89 -14.44
N ASP A 14 20.20 -10.57 -13.55
CA ASP A 14 20.46 -9.77 -12.36
C ASP A 14 21.38 -10.47 -11.35
N ALA A 15 21.29 -11.80 -11.25
CA ALA A 15 22.12 -12.61 -10.35
C ALA A 15 23.63 -12.43 -10.59
N ARG A 16 24.03 -12.03 -11.81
CA ARG A 16 25.43 -11.83 -12.19
C ARG A 16 25.98 -10.44 -11.86
N LYS A 17 25.15 -9.52 -11.34
CA LYS A 17 25.58 -8.17 -11.04
C LYS A 17 26.56 -8.16 -9.86
N GLU A 18 27.61 -7.37 -9.97
CA GLU A 18 28.70 -7.32 -8.99
C GLU A 18 28.26 -7.00 -7.55
N HIS A 19 27.27 -6.13 -7.39
CA HIS A 19 26.71 -5.80 -6.07
C HIS A 19 25.86 -6.92 -5.44
N ARG A 20 25.64 -8.03 -6.16
CA ARG A 20 25.11 -9.29 -5.61
C ARG A 20 26.18 -10.10 -4.89
N LEU A 21 27.43 -10.01 -5.38
CA LEU A 21 28.59 -10.66 -4.78
C LEU A 21 29.21 -9.80 -3.68
N ARG A 22 29.14 -8.47 -3.83
CA ARG A 22 29.72 -7.49 -2.91
C ARG A 22 28.63 -6.55 -2.39
N PRO A 23 27.97 -6.88 -1.26
CA PRO A 23 26.87 -6.08 -0.71
C PRO A 23 27.22 -4.60 -0.49
N ALA A 24 28.48 -4.30 -0.14
CA ALA A 24 29.00 -2.93 0.06
C ALA A 24 28.88 -2.02 -1.17
N LEU A 25 28.84 -2.57 -2.39
CA LEU A 25 28.66 -1.79 -3.63
C LEU A 25 27.18 -1.52 -3.93
N GLY A 26 26.27 -2.26 -3.31
CA GLY A 26 24.82 -2.12 -3.49
C GLY A 26 24.23 -1.02 -2.62
N VAL A 27 23.10 -0.46 -3.04
CA VAL A 27 22.34 0.54 -2.28
C VAL A 27 21.09 -0.08 -1.64
N GLY A 28 20.60 0.57 -0.59
CA GLY A 28 19.44 0.19 0.18
C GLY A 28 19.79 -0.76 1.32
N ARG A 29 19.41 -0.35 2.55
CA ARG A 29 19.43 -1.20 3.75
C ARG A 29 18.53 -2.44 3.61
N TRP A 30 17.38 -2.28 2.97
CA TRP A 30 16.51 -3.39 2.56
C TRP A 30 16.36 -3.41 1.06
N ARG A 31 16.41 -4.61 0.48
CA ARG A 31 16.44 -4.83 -0.96
C ARG A 31 15.36 -5.84 -1.33
N TYR A 32 14.55 -5.50 -2.32
CA TYR A 32 13.43 -6.31 -2.75
C TYR A 32 13.48 -6.54 -4.26
N PHE A 33 13.04 -7.71 -4.68
CA PHE A 33 12.51 -7.89 -6.02
C PHE A 33 11.02 -7.58 -6.04
N MET A 34 10.55 -6.98 -7.12
CA MET A 34 9.13 -6.84 -7.41
C MET A 34 8.84 -7.47 -8.77
N CYS A 35 7.86 -8.38 -8.84
CA CYS A 35 7.52 -9.04 -10.10
C CYS A 35 6.05 -9.45 -10.14
N PRO A 36 5.51 -9.82 -11.31
CA PRO A 36 4.23 -10.51 -11.39
C PRO A 36 4.18 -11.76 -10.50
N GLU A 37 2.99 -12.08 -9.98
CA GLU A 37 2.75 -13.30 -9.20
C GLU A 37 3.31 -14.54 -9.91
N GLY A 38 4.09 -15.35 -9.19
CA GLY A 38 4.64 -16.61 -9.69
C GLY A 38 5.90 -16.50 -10.56
N LEU A 39 6.37 -15.30 -10.93
CA LEU A 39 7.58 -15.16 -11.76
C LEU A 39 8.86 -15.56 -10.99
N ILE A 40 8.98 -15.12 -9.74
CA ILE A 40 10.10 -15.43 -8.84
C ILE A 40 9.50 -16.09 -7.61
N ARG A 41 10.06 -17.21 -7.18
CA ARG A 41 9.67 -17.90 -5.96
C ARG A 41 10.57 -17.49 -4.79
N ALA A 42 10.06 -17.61 -3.56
CA ALA A 42 10.78 -17.17 -2.37
C ALA A 42 12.07 -17.96 -2.10
N ASP A 43 12.11 -19.24 -2.50
CA ASP A 43 13.26 -20.15 -2.40
C ASP A 43 14.39 -19.81 -3.39
N GLU A 44 14.11 -18.97 -4.40
CA GLU A 44 15.10 -18.54 -5.39
C GLU A 44 15.80 -17.22 -4.98
N LEU A 45 15.38 -16.62 -3.88
CA LEU A 45 15.88 -15.31 -3.46
C LEU A 45 17.30 -15.43 -2.89
N PRO A 46 18.19 -14.48 -3.23
CA PRO A 46 19.44 -14.33 -2.49
C PRO A 46 19.17 -14.02 -1.02
N GLU A 47 20.14 -14.34 -0.15
CA GLU A 47 20.01 -14.08 1.28
C GLU A 47 19.66 -12.61 1.57
N ARG A 48 18.76 -12.38 2.54
CA ARG A 48 18.27 -11.06 2.98
C ARG A 48 17.49 -10.26 1.93
N TRP A 49 17.27 -10.78 0.73
CA TRP A 49 16.36 -10.16 -0.22
C TRP A 49 14.91 -10.45 0.12
N GLY A 50 14.06 -9.43 -0.05
CA GLY A 50 12.62 -9.59 0.01
C GLY A 50 12.00 -9.76 -1.38
N LEU A 51 10.73 -10.15 -1.40
CA LEU A 51 9.96 -10.38 -2.62
C LEU A 51 8.56 -9.79 -2.49
N LEU A 52 8.21 -8.97 -3.48
CA LEU A 52 6.91 -8.36 -3.65
C LEU A 52 6.29 -8.90 -4.94
N TRP A 53 5.11 -9.50 -4.82
CA TRP A 53 4.32 -9.87 -5.98
C TRP A 53 3.30 -8.79 -6.32
N VAL A 54 3.22 -8.45 -7.60
CA VAL A 54 2.13 -7.65 -8.15
C VAL A 54 1.08 -8.63 -8.67
N THR A 55 -0.12 -8.56 -8.09
CA THR A 55 -1.23 -9.41 -8.50
C THR A 55 -1.79 -8.96 -9.83
N LYS A 56 -2.56 -9.82 -10.49
CA LYS A 56 -3.30 -9.45 -11.72
C LYS A 56 -4.23 -8.24 -11.54
N ARG A 57 -4.66 -7.96 -10.29
CA ARG A 57 -5.50 -6.80 -9.94
C ARG A 57 -4.69 -5.53 -9.62
N GLY A 58 -3.37 -5.56 -9.77
CA GLY A 58 -2.48 -4.43 -9.48
C GLY A 58 -2.16 -4.22 -7.99
N THR A 59 -2.60 -5.13 -7.11
CA THR A 59 -2.26 -5.05 -5.68
C THR A 59 -0.88 -5.64 -5.41
N VAL A 60 -0.16 -5.10 -4.42
CA VAL A 60 1.16 -5.59 -4.02
C VAL A 60 1.02 -6.51 -2.81
N LYS A 61 1.54 -7.73 -2.90
CA LYS A 61 1.62 -8.70 -1.81
C LYS A 61 3.07 -8.94 -1.43
N ALA A 62 3.41 -8.77 -0.15
CA ALA A 62 4.72 -9.15 0.38
C ALA A 62 4.78 -10.67 0.60
N ILE A 63 5.70 -11.34 -0.10
CA ILE A 63 5.88 -12.79 -0.05
C ILE A 63 7.07 -13.16 0.86
N ALA A 64 8.13 -12.37 0.82
CA ALA A 64 9.31 -12.52 1.67
C ALA A 64 9.91 -11.15 2.04
N GLY A 65 10.78 -11.11 3.04
CA GLY A 65 11.38 -9.87 3.55
C GLY A 65 10.68 -9.31 4.80
N ALA A 66 11.23 -8.23 5.33
CA ALA A 66 10.66 -7.53 6.49
C ALA A 66 9.20 -7.10 6.26
N ALA A 67 8.86 -6.71 5.03
CA ALA A 67 7.49 -6.33 4.68
C ALA A 67 6.48 -7.49 4.80
N ALA A 68 6.93 -8.75 4.70
CA ALA A 68 6.06 -9.90 4.92
C ALA A 68 5.71 -10.10 6.41
N ALA A 69 6.49 -9.52 7.34
CA ALA A 69 6.13 -9.49 8.76
C ALA A 69 5.04 -8.46 9.07
N LEU A 70 4.75 -7.53 8.15
CA LEU A 70 3.60 -6.59 8.23
C LEU A 70 2.27 -7.23 7.80
N ARG A 71 2.20 -8.57 7.73
CA ARG A 71 1.12 -9.35 7.10
C ARG A 71 -0.29 -9.09 7.63
N CYS A 72 -0.43 -8.28 8.67
CA CYS A 72 -1.70 -7.90 9.23
C CYS A 72 -1.84 -6.37 9.12
N TYR A 73 -2.66 -5.90 8.19
CA TYR A 73 -3.27 -4.55 8.24
C TYR A 73 -4.25 -4.42 9.43
N THR A 74 -4.04 -5.19 10.51
CA THR A 74 -4.84 -5.19 11.73
C THR A 74 -4.13 -4.30 12.74
N ARG A 75 -4.32 -2.99 12.64
CA ARG A 75 -4.29 -1.94 13.69
C ARG A 75 -3.23 -1.93 14.81
N LEU A 76 -2.25 -2.81 14.84
CA LEU A 76 -1.03 -2.81 15.64
C LEU A 76 -0.16 -3.94 15.05
N PRO A 77 0.86 -3.63 14.23
CA PRO A 77 1.90 -4.60 13.95
C PRO A 77 2.45 -5.07 15.30
N ASP A 78 2.69 -6.36 15.48
CA ASP A 78 3.62 -6.79 16.52
C ASP A 78 4.98 -6.14 16.19
N HIS A 79 5.21 -4.99 16.83
CA HIS A 79 6.32 -4.09 16.52
C HIS A 79 7.65 -4.82 16.73
N LEU A 80 7.67 -5.82 17.62
CA LEU A 80 8.85 -6.63 17.88
C LEU A 80 9.14 -7.56 16.71
N ALA A 81 8.15 -8.35 16.25
CA ALA A 81 8.32 -9.26 15.12
C ALA A 81 8.73 -8.51 13.83
N TYR A 82 8.15 -7.32 13.61
CA TYR A 82 8.56 -6.47 12.49
C TYR A 82 9.96 -5.88 12.67
N ALA A 83 10.33 -5.42 13.86
CA ALA A 83 11.67 -4.90 14.14
C ALA A 83 12.75 -5.99 13.97
N GLU A 84 12.50 -7.19 14.47
CA GLU A 84 13.38 -8.34 14.26
C GLU A 84 13.51 -8.68 12.77
N ALA A 85 12.42 -8.62 12.02
CA ALA A 85 12.46 -8.83 10.58
C ALA A 85 13.24 -7.72 9.86
N LEU A 86 13.12 -6.47 10.30
CA LEU A 86 13.93 -5.36 9.78
C LEU A 86 15.42 -5.62 9.98
N GLU A 87 15.84 -6.06 11.16
CA GLU A 87 17.26 -6.37 11.40
C GLU A 87 17.71 -7.62 10.64
N ARG A 88 16.89 -8.68 10.61
CA ARG A 88 17.20 -9.93 9.88
C ARG A 88 17.46 -9.69 8.40
N TYR A 89 16.63 -8.86 7.75
CA TYR A 89 16.73 -8.57 6.32
C TYR A 89 17.57 -7.34 6.00
N ALA A 90 18.19 -6.71 7.01
CA ALA A 90 19.07 -5.57 6.77
C ALA A 90 20.40 -6.01 6.17
N PHE A 91 20.86 -5.24 5.19
CA PHE A 91 22.26 -5.22 4.77
C PHE A 91 23.01 -4.20 5.63
N ALA A 92 23.95 -4.68 6.44
CA ALA A 92 24.83 -3.85 7.25
C ALA A 92 25.74 -3.01 6.34
N GLU A 93 26.37 -3.66 5.37
CA GLU A 93 27.21 -3.02 4.37
C GLU A 93 26.39 -2.54 3.16
N ARG A 94 26.50 -1.24 2.86
CA ARG A 94 25.84 -0.61 1.71
C ARG A 94 26.61 0.64 1.27
N ASN A 95 26.44 1.02 0.02
CA ASN A 95 27.08 2.20 -0.54
C ASN A 95 26.32 3.47 -0.13
N LEU A 96 26.67 4.00 1.05
CA LEU A 96 26.07 5.21 1.61
C LEU A 96 26.32 6.45 0.75
N GLU A 97 27.50 6.57 0.16
CA GLU A 97 27.84 7.69 -0.71
C GLU A 97 26.87 7.76 -1.90
N ARG A 98 26.60 6.61 -2.54
CA ARG A 98 25.67 6.53 -3.66
C ARG A 98 24.22 6.77 -3.23
N GLU A 99 23.81 6.32 -2.04
CA GLU A 99 22.49 6.64 -1.46
C GLU A 99 22.32 8.16 -1.27
N VAL A 100 23.30 8.83 -0.65
CA VAL A 100 23.29 10.28 -0.41
C VAL A 100 23.35 11.04 -1.73
N ALA A 101 24.18 10.62 -2.68
CA ALA A 101 24.27 11.24 -4.00
C ALA A 101 22.95 11.15 -4.78
N MET A 102 22.23 10.02 -4.68
CA MET A 102 20.89 9.90 -5.27
C MET A 102 19.90 10.86 -4.62
N LEU A 103 19.90 10.97 -3.29
CA LEU A 103 19.06 11.93 -2.57
C LEU A 103 19.39 13.37 -2.96
N ALA A 104 20.66 13.75 -3.01
CA ALA A 104 21.10 15.07 -3.42
C ALA A 104 20.63 15.42 -4.84
N ARG A 105 20.71 14.45 -5.79
CA ARG A 105 20.18 14.64 -7.16
C ARG A 105 18.65 14.79 -7.20
N LEU A 106 17.92 14.12 -6.32
CA LEU A 106 16.47 14.30 -6.21
C LEU A 106 16.11 15.68 -5.65
N VAL A 107 16.81 16.11 -4.60
CA VAL A 107 16.62 17.44 -3.99
C VAL A 107 16.97 18.54 -4.98
N ALA A 108 18.07 18.41 -5.73
CA ALA A 108 18.48 19.40 -6.72
C ALA A 108 17.48 19.60 -7.87
N ARG A 109 16.57 18.64 -8.11
CA ARG A 109 15.46 18.80 -9.08
C ARG A 109 14.30 19.63 -8.55
N VAL A 110 14.29 19.95 -7.25
CA VAL A 110 13.30 20.82 -6.62
C VAL A 110 13.93 22.21 -6.54
N PRO A 111 13.64 23.11 -7.50
CA PRO A 111 14.30 24.41 -7.58
C PRO A 111 13.94 25.32 -6.39
N ASP A 112 12.76 25.13 -5.81
CA ASP A 112 12.31 25.82 -4.61
C ASP A 112 11.57 24.83 -3.71
N MET A 113 12.25 24.42 -2.64
CA MET A 113 11.74 23.48 -1.64
C MET A 113 10.61 24.10 -0.80
N GLU A 114 10.62 25.41 -0.60
CA GLU A 114 9.59 26.12 0.14
C GLU A 114 8.30 26.20 -0.67
N ALA A 115 8.40 26.55 -1.97
CA ALA A 115 7.25 26.49 -2.87
C ALA A 115 6.68 25.07 -2.99
N ALA A 116 7.53 24.03 -3.03
CA ALA A 116 7.09 22.64 -3.04
C ALA A 116 6.33 22.27 -1.74
N ASN A 117 6.89 22.63 -0.58
CA ASN A 117 6.24 22.41 0.71
C ASN A 117 4.92 23.18 0.83
N ASN A 118 4.86 24.41 0.33
CA ASN A 118 3.63 25.21 0.32
C ASN A 118 2.56 24.59 -0.58
N LYS A 119 2.94 24.05 -1.74
CA LYS A 119 2.01 23.28 -2.60
C LYS A 119 1.48 22.03 -1.90
N ILE A 120 2.33 21.26 -1.21
CA ILE A 120 1.92 20.08 -0.44
C ILE A 120 0.96 20.48 0.68
N ARG A 121 1.29 21.52 1.46
CA ARG A 121 0.39 22.04 2.51
C ARG A 121 -0.95 22.48 1.95
N ALA A 122 -0.97 23.23 0.86
CA ALA A 122 -2.21 23.67 0.22
C ALA A 122 -3.05 22.48 -0.27
N ALA A 123 -2.42 21.46 -0.86
CA ALA A 123 -3.10 20.24 -1.28
C ALA A 123 -3.68 19.47 -0.07
N ASN A 124 -2.91 19.30 1.00
CA ASN A 124 -3.37 18.63 2.22
C ASN A 124 -4.52 19.39 2.89
N ASN A 125 -4.45 20.71 2.97
CA ASN A 125 -5.52 21.54 3.51
C ASN A 125 -6.81 21.39 2.70
N ARG A 126 -6.71 21.38 1.37
CA ARG A 126 -7.86 21.11 0.49
C ARG A 126 -8.42 19.70 0.70
N ALA A 127 -7.56 18.68 0.78
CA ALA A 127 -7.97 17.31 1.01
C ALA A 127 -8.70 17.14 2.36
N ASN A 128 -8.16 17.72 3.43
CA ASN A 128 -8.79 17.72 4.76
C ASN A 128 -10.12 18.47 4.74
N HIS A 129 -10.18 19.63 4.07
CA HIS A 129 -11.42 20.38 3.93
C HIS A 129 -12.50 19.59 3.20
N LEU A 130 -12.15 18.96 2.06
CA LEU A 130 -13.05 18.11 1.30
C LEU A 130 -13.50 16.87 2.12
N ALA A 131 -12.61 16.28 2.90
CA ALA A 131 -12.95 15.16 3.79
C ALA A 131 -13.97 15.56 4.86
N THR A 132 -13.82 16.74 5.47
CA THR A 132 -14.79 17.29 6.43
C THR A 132 -16.15 17.54 5.78
N LEU A 133 -16.17 18.12 4.57
CA LEU A 133 -17.43 18.34 3.83
C LEU A 133 -18.11 17.02 3.48
N LEU A 134 -17.34 16.02 3.04
CA LEU A 134 -17.86 14.69 2.71
C LEU A 134 -18.48 14.01 3.94
N GLU A 135 -17.84 14.07 5.12
CA GLU A 135 -18.38 13.46 6.33
C GLU A 135 -19.65 14.15 6.81
N ARG A 136 -19.72 15.48 6.64
CA ARG A 136 -20.94 16.24 6.87
C ARG A 136 -22.08 15.77 5.97
N GLU A 137 -21.85 15.70 4.66
CA GLU A 137 -22.84 15.23 3.68
C GLU A 137 -23.29 13.78 3.97
N ARG A 138 -22.37 12.89 4.32
CA ARG A 138 -22.70 11.52 4.75
C ARG A 138 -23.62 11.50 5.95
N THR A 139 -23.36 12.36 6.94
CA THR A 139 -24.18 12.47 8.15
C THR A 139 -25.56 13.05 7.83
N GLU A 140 -25.63 14.10 7.01
CA GLU A 140 -26.91 14.67 6.59
C GLU A 140 -27.74 13.66 5.80
N ASN A 141 -27.13 12.90 4.88
CA ASN A 141 -27.82 11.86 4.12
C ASN A 141 -28.31 10.71 5.01
N ARG A 142 -27.52 10.28 6.01
CA ARG A 142 -27.98 9.32 7.05
C ARG A 142 -29.21 9.87 7.77
N ASN A 143 -29.14 11.11 8.27
CA ASN A 143 -30.27 11.73 8.98
C ASN A 143 -31.51 11.95 8.08
N ARG A 144 -31.32 12.20 6.78
CA ARG A 144 -32.43 12.27 5.81
C ARG A 144 -33.05 10.90 5.56
N HIS A 145 -32.22 9.87 5.44
CA HIS A 145 -32.64 8.48 5.32
C HIS A 145 -33.44 8.03 6.55
N ASP A 146 -32.92 8.27 7.76
CA ASP A 146 -33.57 7.89 9.02
C ASP A 146 -34.92 8.59 9.17
N ARG A 147 -34.99 9.91 8.89
CA ARG A 147 -36.27 10.65 8.87
C ARG A 147 -37.25 10.12 7.84
N TRP A 148 -36.79 9.75 6.65
CA TRP A 148 -37.64 9.16 5.62
C TRP A 148 -38.18 7.79 6.05
N MET A 149 -37.36 6.98 6.71
CA MET A 149 -37.77 5.70 7.30
C MET A 149 -38.80 5.91 8.41
N GLU A 150 -38.58 6.85 9.33
CA GLU A 150 -39.54 7.20 10.39
C GLU A 150 -40.88 7.70 9.84
N LEU A 151 -40.88 8.59 8.84
CA LEU A 151 -42.13 9.06 8.23
C LEU A 151 -42.90 7.94 7.51
N ARG A 152 -42.18 7.00 6.89
CA ARG A 152 -42.77 5.90 6.11
C ARG A 152 -43.28 4.75 6.98
N TYR A 153 -42.64 4.50 8.14
CA TYR A 153 -42.95 3.34 9.00
C TYR A 153 -43.42 3.71 10.41
N GLY A 154 -43.36 4.98 10.81
CA GLY A 154 -43.69 5.46 12.17
C GLY A 154 -45.12 5.97 12.37
N ASN A 155 -45.90 6.17 11.29
CA ASN A 155 -47.28 6.66 11.36
C ASN A 155 -48.36 5.60 11.02
N GLY A 156 -48.05 4.32 11.19
CA GLY A 156 -49.05 3.26 11.02
C GLY A 156 -48.76 2.08 11.93
N GLU A 157 -49.68 1.81 12.86
CA GLU A 157 -49.79 0.51 13.50
C GLU A 157 -49.77 -0.60 12.45
N SER A 158 -48.71 -1.42 12.47
CA SER A 158 -48.72 -2.89 12.31
C SER A 158 -47.31 -3.33 11.93
N GLY A 159 -46.57 -3.79 12.93
CA GLY A 159 -45.29 -4.45 12.72
C GLY A 159 -45.50 -5.79 12.01
N GLN A 160 -45.28 -5.84 10.70
CA GLN A 160 -45.01 -7.10 9.98
C GLN A 160 -44.55 -6.95 8.53
N THR A 161 -43.88 -5.87 8.10
CA THR A 161 -43.53 -5.74 6.66
C THR A 161 -42.22 -5.03 6.34
N ALA A 162 -41.36 -4.72 7.32
CA ALA A 162 -40.07 -4.07 7.03
C ALA A 162 -38.94 -5.06 6.71
N GLN A 163 -39.04 -6.32 7.15
CA GLN A 163 -37.98 -7.32 6.97
C GLN A 163 -37.97 -7.97 5.57
N SER A 164 -39.08 -7.88 4.82
CA SER A 164 -39.22 -8.44 3.46
C SER A 164 -38.74 -7.50 2.34
N ALA A 165 -38.66 -6.19 2.58
CA ALA A 165 -38.32 -5.19 1.56
C ALA A 165 -36.80 -5.04 1.33
N TRP A 166 -35.97 -5.29 2.36
CA TRP A 166 -34.52 -5.25 2.22
C TRP A 166 -33.95 -6.51 1.55
N GLN A 167 -34.62 -7.66 1.65
CA GLN A 167 -34.22 -8.89 0.95
C GLN A 167 -34.53 -8.86 -0.56
N SER A 168 -35.46 -8.01 -1.01
CA SER A 168 -35.88 -7.92 -2.41
C SER A 168 -35.13 -6.83 -3.21
N ALA A 169 -34.47 -5.88 -2.55
CA ALA A 169 -33.66 -4.84 -3.21
C ALA A 169 -32.17 -5.21 -3.38
N GLY A 170 -31.75 -6.38 -2.90
CA GLY A 170 -30.37 -6.89 -2.96
C GLY A 170 -30.02 -7.68 -4.23
N ALA A 171 -30.92 -7.79 -5.20
CA ALA A 171 -30.69 -8.48 -6.46
C ALA A 171 -30.69 -7.48 -7.62
N ILE A 172 -29.56 -6.80 -7.82
CA ILE A 172 -29.23 -6.24 -9.12
C ILE A 172 -28.11 -7.14 -9.65
N GLU A 173 -28.49 -8.05 -10.56
CA GLU A 173 -27.57 -8.87 -11.33
C GLU A 173 -26.63 -7.97 -12.15
N GLU A 174 -25.32 -8.24 -12.08
CA GLU A 174 -24.34 -7.71 -13.03
C GLU A 174 -24.62 -8.32 -14.41
N PRO A 175 -24.77 -7.52 -15.49
CA PRO A 175 -24.85 -8.08 -16.84
C PRO A 175 -23.45 -8.46 -17.36
N ALA A 176 -23.46 -9.53 -18.16
CA ALA A 176 -22.31 -10.26 -18.73
C ALA A 176 -21.33 -9.44 -19.57
#